data_AF-A0AAP1WH06-F1
#
_entry.id   AF-A0AAP1WH06-F1
#
_cell.length_a   1.000
_cell.length_b   1.000
_cell.length_c   1.000
_cell.angle_alpha   90.00
_cell.angle_beta   90.00
_cell.angle_gamma   90.00
#
_symmetry.space_group_name_H-M   'P 1'
#
loop_
_entity.id
_entity.type
_entity.pdbx_description
1 polymer ?
#
loop_
_entity_poly.entity_id
_entity_poly.type
_entity_poly.pdbx_seq_one_letter_code
_entity_poly.pdbx_strand_id
1 'polypeptide(L)'
;MKFLNLKYFLLLGFIYFMMSCSSFNLGYTHGRAINSFILINKNDKFIGNRRIKYHLGHHGKTDLYNFLNKREYPDFIYEFEDDKKSQTLVLFYPKIDSAFVFKPFNRRSIGLILRKKRVITPYERVVYSKLVRSKCGQLYK
;
A
#
# COMPACT_ATOMS: atom_id res chain seq x y z
N MET A 1 -0.95 12.99 -55.08
CA MET A 1 -1.93 12.61 -54.04
C MET A 1 -1.31 11.63 -53.02
N LYS A 2 -0.56 12.07 -52.00
CA LYS A 2 -0.19 11.20 -50.85
C LYS A 2 0.02 11.93 -49.51
N PHE A 3 -0.56 13.13 -49.31
CA PHE A 3 -0.51 13.83 -48.01
C PHE A 3 -1.76 13.61 -47.13
N LEU A 4 -2.85 13.05 -47.66
CA LEU A 4 -4.06 12.79 -46.87
C LEU A 4 -3.84 11.70 -45.81
N ASN A 5 -2.96 10.72 -46.05
CA ASN A 5 -2.80 9.57 -45.15
C ASN A 5 -1.97 9.85 -43.89
N LEU A 6 -1.13 10.89 -43.88
CA LEU A 6 -0.29 11.18 -42.71
C LEU A 6 -1.10 11.76 -41.54
N LYS A 7 -2.13 12.58 -41.84
CA LYS A 7 -3.03 13.13 -40.82
C LYS A 7 -3.84 12.04 -40.14
N TYR A 8 -4.38 11.08 -40.90
CA TYR A 8 -5.12 9.95 -40.34
C TYR A 8 -4.22 8.98 -39.59
N PHE A 9 -2.98 8.79 -40.04
CA PHE A 9 -2.00 7.96 -39.34
C PHE A 9 -1.61 8.54 -37.96
N LEU A 10 -1.37 9.85 -37.88
CA LEU A 10 -1.10 10.53 -36.61
C LEU A 10 -2.34 10.53 -35.69
N LEU A 11 -3.54 10.70 -36.25
CA LEU A 11 -4.79 10.66 -35.49
C LEU A 11 -5.07 9.27 -34.89
N LEU A 12 -4.88 8.21 -35.69
CA LEU A 12 -5.03 6.81 -35.25
C LEU A 12 -3.96 6.43 -34.22
N GLY A 13 -2.71 6.88 -34.40
CA GLY A 13 -1.65 6.69 -33.41
C GLY A 13 -1.96 7.38 -32.08
N PHE A 14 -2.49 8.60 -32.11
CA PHE A 14 -2.85 9.35 -30.91
C PHE A 14 -4.02 8.72 -30.13
N ILE A 15 -5.03 8.20 -30.84
CA ILE A 15 -6.15 7.46 -30.23
C ILE A 15 -5.63 6.16 -29.56
N TYR A 16 -4.67 5.47 -30.18
CA TYR A 16 -4.06 4.26 -29.60
C TYR A 16 -3.24 4.56 -28.34
N PHE A 17 -2.50 5.68 -28.33
CA PHE A 17 -1.76 6.14 -27.15
C PHE A 17 -2.70 6.52 -25.98
N MET A 18 -3.86 7.15 -26.27
CA MET A 18 -4.86 7.48 -25.27
C MET A 18 -5.60 6.25 -24.71
N MET A 19 -5.75 5.18 -25.51
CA MET A 19 -6.29 3.89 -25.03
C MET A 19 -5.28 3.10 -24.18
N SER A 20 -3.98 3.43 -24.27
CA SER A 20 -2.95 2.98 -23.33
C SER A 20 -2.89 3.84 -22.06
N CYS A 21 -4.04 4.31 -21.58
CA CYS A 21 -4.22 4.57 -20.16
C CYS A 21 -4.24 3.23 -19.42
N SER A 22 -3.09 2.56 -19.35
CA SER A 22 -2.82 1.71 -18.17
C SER A 22 -3.17 2.58 -16.98
N SER A 23 -4.00 2.07 -16.07
CA SER A 23 -4.34 2.78 -14.85
C SER A 23 -3.05 2.95 -14.06
N PHE A 24 -2.27 3.99 -14.39
CA PHE A 24 -1.29 4.56 -13.52
C PHE A 24 -2.06 4.74 -12.23
N ASN A 25 -1.63 4.05 -11.17
CA ASN A 25 -2.15 4.22 -9.83
C ASN A 25 -1.77 5.64 -9.37
N LEU A 26 -2.38 6.63 -10.01
CA LEU A 26 -2.26 8.06 -9.82
C LEU A 26 -2.97 8.34 -8.50
N GLY A 27 -2.21 8.14 -7.44
CA GLY A 27 -2.73 8.31 -6.10
C GLY A 27 -1.97 7.57 -5.02
N TYR A 28 -0.64 7.46 -5.12
CA TYR A 28 0.25 7.58 -3.96
C TYR A 28 1.72 7.38 -4.37
N THR A 29 2.50 8.46 -4.37
CA THR A 29 3.96 8.34 -4.37
C THR A 29 4.40 7.82 -3.00
N HIS A 30 5.43 6.97 -2.98
CA HIS A 30 5.99 6.38 -1.76
C HIS A 30 6.16 7.41 -0.62
N GLY A 31 6.62 8.62 -0.97
CA GLY A 31 6.86 9.72 -0.03
C GLY A 31 5.62 10.26 0.69
N ARG A 32 4.39 10.11 0.17
CA ARG A 32 3.18 10.51 0.91
C ARG A 32 2.74 9.44 1.91
N ALA A 33 3.05 8.17 1.65
CA ALA A 33 2.60 7.02 2.44
C ALA A 33 3.45 6.73 3.67
N ILE A 34 4.73 7.03 3.58
CA ILE A 34 5.69 6.84 4.66
C ILE A 34 5.29 7.75 5.83
N ASN A 35 5.41 7.22 7.04
CA ASN A 35 5.07 7.85 8.31
C ASN A 35 3.58 8.15 8.49
N SER A 36 2.70 7.32 7.92
CA SER A 36 1.25 7.48 8.09
C SER A 36 0.55 6.21 8.54
N PHE A 37 -0.44 6.37 9.42
CA PHE A 37 -1.36 5.33 9.80
C PHE A 37 -2.53 5.32 8.81
N ILE A 38 -2.84 4.15 8.25
CA ILE A 38 -3.82 4.02 7.17
C ILE A 38 -4.83 2.95 7.54
N LEU A 39 -6.11 3.31 7.53
CA LEU A 39 -7.22 2.40 7.75
C LEU A 39 -7.36 1.45 6.54
N ILE A 40 -7.60 0.18 6.84
CA ILE A 40 -7.96 -0.84 5.88
C ILE A 40 -9.45 -1.13 6.09
N ASN A 41 -10.21 -1.11 5.01
CA ASN A 41 -11.64 -1.38 5.06
C ASN A 41 -11.98 -2.30 3.91
N LYS A 42 -12.83 -3.32 4.08
CA LYS A 42 -13.19 -4.27 3.02
C LYS A 42 -13.72 -3.59 1.74
N ASN A 43 -14.16 -2.33 1.79
CA ASN A 43 -14.47 -1.53 0.60
C ASN A 43 -13.21 -1.01 -0.13
N ASP A 44 -13.07 -1.39 -1.41
CA ASP A 44 -11.92 -1.11 -2.29
C ASP A 44 -11.60 0.36 -2.59
N LYS A 45 -12.36 1.29 -2.01
CA LYS A 45 -12.17 2.74 -2.16
C LYS A 45 -11.11 3.29 -1.18
N PHE A 46 -10.75 2.57 -0.12
CA PHE A 46 -9.78 3.07 0.86
C PHE A 46 -8.33 2.94 0.38
N ILE A 47 -7.53 3.97 0.66
CA ILE A 47 -6.11 4.06 0.27
C ILE A 47 -5.32 2.87 0.81
N GLY A 48 -5.62 2.43 2.03
CA GLY A 48 -4.93 1.31 2.65
C GLY A 48 -5.08 -0.01 1.88
N ASN A 49 -6.23 -0.28 1.27
CA ASN A 49 -6.43 -1.50 0.46
C ASN A 49 -5.54 -1.51 -0.76
N ARG A 50 -5.46 -0.36 -1.46
CA ARG A 50 -4.57 -0.19 -2.60
C ARG A 50 -3.13 -0.38 -2.18
N ARG A 51 -2.78 0.08 -0.98
CA ARG A 51 -1.43 -0.05 -0.44
C ARG A 51 -1.05 -1.49 -0.11
N ILE A 52 -1.95 -2.26 0.51
CA ILE A 52 -1.75 -3.69 0.72
C ILE A 52 -1.64 -4.42 -0.63
N LYS A 53 -2.51 -4.14 -1.59
CA LYS A 53 -2.43 -4.72 -2.95
C LYS A 53 -1.09 -4.40 -3.63
N TYR A 54 -0.60 -3.16 -3.48
CA TYR A 54 0.73 -2.77 -3.95
C TYR A 54 1.83 -3.60 -3.30
N HIS A 55 1.81 -3.76 -1.96
CA HIS A 55 2.79 -4.58 -1.26
C HIS A 55 2.77 -6.04 -1.72
N LEU A 56 1.58 -6.63 -1.93
CA LEU A 56 1.44 -8.00 -2.41
C LEU A 56 1.96 -8.17 -3.85
N GLY A 57 1.77 -7.17 -4.71
CA GLY A 57 2.28 -7.18 -6.08
C GLY A 57 3.79 -6.89 -6.16
N HIS A 58 4.27 -5.92 -5.37
CA HIS A 58 5.65 -5.44 -5.42
C HIS A 58 6.64 -6.37 -4.71
N HIS A 59 6.26 -6.94 -3.57
CA HIS A 59 7.15 -7.79 -2.78
C HIS A 59 7.08 -9.28 -3.14
N GLY A 60 6.26 -9.68 -4.11
CA GLY A 60 6.12 -11.07 -4.55
C GLY A 60 5.64 -12.03 -3.45
N LYS A 61 5.83 -13.34 -3.65
CA LYS A 61 5.42 -14.42 -2.73
C LYS A 61 6.34 -14.53 -1.50
N THR A 62 6.39 -13.47 -0.69
CA THR A 62 7.19 -13.38 0.54
C THR A 62 6.37 -13.76 1.78
N ASP A 63 6.99 -13.71 2.97
CA ASP A 63 6.27 -13.95 4.23
C ASP A 63 5.06 -13.04 4.39
N LEU A 64 5.15 -11.77 3.97
CA LEU A 64 4.00 -10.87 3.98
C LEU A 64 2.84 -11.41 3.14
N TYR A 65 3.14 -11.90 1.93
CA TYR A 65 2.15 -12.52 1.05
C TYR A 65 1.54 -13.77 1.69
N ASN A 66 2.37 -14.68 2.21
CA ASN A 66 1.92 -15.89 2.87
C ASN A 66 1.09 -15.60 4.14
N PHE A 67 1.46 -14.55 4.88
CA PHE A 67 0.78 -14.11 6.08
C PHE A 67 -0.60 -13.57 5.76
N LEU A 68 -0.70 -12.69 4.76
CA LEU A 68 -1.95 -12.06 4.35
C LEU A 68 -2.88 -13.02 3.59
N ASN A 69 -2.36 -14.03 2.89
CA ASN A 69 -3.21 -15.05 2.24
C ASN A 69 -3.85 -16.02 3.23
N LYS A 70 -3.23 -16.27 4.38
CA LYS A 70 -3.71 -17.22 5.39
C LYS A 70 -4.56 -16.57 6.48
N ARG A 71 -4.71 -15.24 6.45
CA ARG A 71 -5.38 -14.46 7.50
C ARG A 71 -6.30 -13.43 6.86
N GLU A 72 -7.22 -12.90 7.65
CA GLU A 72 -7.93 -11.69 7.26
C GLU A 72 -6.94 -10.52 7.09
N TYR A 73 -7.31 -9.54 6.26
CA TYR A 73 -6.57 -8.28 6.19
C TYR A 73 -6.57 -7.57 7.57
N PRO A 74 -5.50 -6.84 7.89
CA PRO A 74 -5.45 -6.03 9.10
C PRO A 74 -6.52 -4.94 9.05
N ASP A 75 -6.89 -4.39 10.21
CA ASP A 75 -7.84 -3.27 10.29
C ASP A 75 -7.17 -1.92 9.95
N PHE A 76 -5.87 -1.80 10.22
CA PHE A 76 -5.06 -0.66 9.80
C PHE A 76 -3.58 -1.04 9.68
N ILE A 77 -2.83 -0.21 8.99
CA ILE A 77 -1.38 -0.37 8.79
C ILE A 77 -0.63 0.90 9.19
N TYR A 78 0.65 0.74 9.46
CA TYR A 78 1.60 1.84 9.58
C TYR A 78 2.85 1.52 8.77
N GLU A 79 3.22 2.43 7.89
CA GLU A 79 4.46 2.34 7.12
C GLU A 79 5.40 3.45 7.53
N PHE A 80 6.67 3.13 7.70
CA PHE A 80 7.72 4.10 7.99
C PHE A 80 9.07 3.61 7.50
N GLU A 81 10.02 4.51 7.31
CA GLU A 81 11.41 4.15 7.13
C GLU A 81 12.10 4.15 8.50
N ASP A 82 12.82 3.08 8.82
CA ASP A 82 13.68 3.08 10.00
C ASP A 82 14.96 3.88 9.79
N ASP A 83 15.77 4.05 10.83
CA ASP A 83 17.03 4.82 10.78
C ASP A 83 18.00 4.32 9.70
N LYS A 84 17.84 3.07 9.27
CA LYS A 84 18.61 2.45 8.20
C LYS A 84 17.92 2.64 6.84
N LYS A 85 16.99 3.57 6.67
CA LYS A 85 16.23 3.79 5.44
C LYS A 85 15.60 2.49 4.89
N SER A 86 15.26 1.56 5.78
CA SER A 86 14.62 0.30 5.40
C SER A 86 13.13 0.43 5.68
N GLN A 87 12.30 0.18 4.66
CA GLN A 87 10.86 0.27 4.78
C GLN A 87 10.36 -0.74 5.82
N THR A 88 9.62 -0.28 6.81
CA THR A 88 8.97 -1.11 7.81
C THR A 88 7.46 -1.00 7.64
N LEU A 89 6.79 -2.14 7.60
CA LEU A 89 5.34 -2.24 7.53
C LEU A 89 4.84 -2.90 8.82
N VAL A 90 3.91 -2.25 9.50
CA VAL A 90 3.24 -2.82 10.68
C VAL A 90 1.78 -3.06 10.34
N LEU A 91 1.33 -4.29 10.56
CA LEU A 91 -0.06 -4.70 10.39
C LEU A 91 -0.73 -4.78 11.76
N PHE A 92 -1.90 -4.16 11.92
CA PHE A 92 -2.60 -4.12 13.19
C PHE A 92 -3.93 -4.85 13.14
N TYR A 93 -4.17 -5.68 14.16
CA TYR A 93 -5.39 -6.45 14.36
C TYR A 93 -5.97 -6.18 15.76
N PRO A 94 -6.69 -5.05 15.96
CA PRO A 94 -7.36 -4.70 17.21
C PRO A 94 -8.18 -5.83 17.82
N LYS A 95 -8.89 -6.61 17.00
CA LYS A 95 -9.74 -7.72 17.46
C LYS A 95 -9.00 -8.77 18.29
N ILE A 96 -7.73 -9.00 17.99
CA ILE A 96 -6.87 -9.98 18.69
C ILE A 96 -5.69 -9.31 19.40
N ASP A 97 -5.79 -8.00 19.62
CA ASP A 97 -4.80 -7.17 20.31
C ASP A 97 -3.35 -7.39 19.83
N SER A 98 -3.17 -7.59 18.51
CA SER A 98 -1.88 -7.98 17.94
C SER A 98 -1.42 -7.05 16.84
N ALA A 99 -0.12 -6.74 16.86
CA ALA A 99 0.60 -6.05 15.80
C ALA A 99 1.74 -6.92 15.26
N PHE A 100 1.90 -6.94 13.94
CA PHE A 100 2.90 -7.73 13.23
C PHE A 100 3.81 -6.81 12.43
N VAL A 101 5.11 -6.86 12.73
CA VAL A 101 6.13 -5.98 12.15
C VAL A 101 6.88 -6.74 11.06
N PHE A 102 6.79 -6.22 9.85
CA PHE A 102 7.47 -6.72 8.67
C PHE A 102 8.60 -5.76 8.27
N LYS A 103 9.77 -6.33 7.98
CA LYS A 103 10.94 -5.59 7.50
C LYS A 103 11.65 -6.37 6.39
N PRO A 104 12.43 -5.70 5.54
CA PRO A 104 13.34 -6.36 4.62
C PRO A 104 14.28 -7.32 5.34
N PHE A 105 14.66 -8.40 4.65
CA PHE A 105 15.74 -9.26 5.15
C PHE A 105 17.05 -8.47 5.28
N ASN A 106 17.36 -7.66 4.26
CA ASN A 106 18.44 -6.68 4.23
C ASN A 106 18.03 -5.46 3.38
N ARG A 107 18.86 -4.41 3.33
CA ARG A 107 18.59 -3.15 2.60
C ARG A 107 18.31 -3.30 1.10
N ARG A 108 18.81 -4.37 0.49
CA ARG A 108 18.64 -4.67 -0.95
C ARG A 108 17.49 -5.65 -1.20
N SER A 109 16.89 -6.20 -0.15
CA SER A 109 15.83 -7.19 -0.27
C SER A 109 14.54 -6.48 -0.62
N ILE A 110 13.96 -6.89 -1.74
CA ILE A 110 12.62 -6.45 -2.10
C ILE A 110 11.61 -7.09 -1.13
N GLY A 111 11.84 -8.30 -0.63
CA GLY A 111 10.85 -8.99 0.21
C GLY A 111 10.74 -8.52 1.67
N LEU A 112 9.51 -8.45 2.17
CA LEU A 112 9.19 -8.16 3.57
C LEU A 112 8.98 -9.44 4.37
N ILE A 113 9.79 -9.62 5.43
CA ILE A 113 9.75 -10.78 6.33
C ILE A 113 9.22 -10.41 7.71
N LEU A 114 8.50 -11.33 8.35
CA LEU A 114 7.96 -11.11 9.69
C LEU A 114 9.12 -11.08 10.70
N ARG A 115 9.30 -9.96 11.39
CA ARG A 115 10.36 -9.80 12.39
C ARG A 115 9.87 -9.92 13.81
N LYS A 116 8.67 -9.40 14.10
CA LYS A 116 8.15 -9.33 15.46
C LYS A 116 6.63 -9.39 15.47
N LYS A 117 6.09 -10.15 16.43
CA LYS A 117 4.71 -10.02 16.91
C LYS A 117 4.74 -9.31 18.25
N ARG A 118 3.82 -8.37 18.48
CA ARG A 118 3.66 -7.70 19.77
C ARG A 118 2.21 -7.33 20.02
N VAL A 119 1.91 -6.93 21.25
CA VAL A 119 0.62 -6.35 21.64
C VAL A 119 0.46 -4.93 21.08
N ILE A 120 -0.78 -4.53 20.78
CA ILE A 120 -1.09 -3.17 20.35
C ILE A 120 -0.96 -2.22 21.55
N THR A 121 -0.22 -1.14 21.36
CA THR A 121 0.00 -0.15 22.42
C THR A 121 -1.24 0.70 22.68
N PRO A 122 -1.38 1.32 23.87
CA PRO A 122 -2.48 2.23 24.16
C PRO A 122 -2.59 3.38 23.13
N TYR A 123 -1.45 3.92 22.70
CA TYR A 123 -1.41 4.96 21.66
C TYR A 123 -2.02 4.47 20.33
N GLU A 124 -1.67 3.27 19.88
CA GLU A 124 -2.19 2.71 18.63
C GLU A 124 -3.69 2.42 18.68
N ARG A 125 -4.23 2.08 19.86
CA ARG A 125 -5.69 1.97 20.04
C ARG A 125 -6.40 3.31 19.88
N VAL A 126 -5.80 4.38 20.41
CA VAL A 126 -6.29 5.75 20.21
C VAL A 126 -6.22 6.13 18.74
N VAL A 127 -5.12 5.82 18.06
CA VAL A 127 -4.96 6.04 16.61
C VAL A 127 -6.03 5.30 15.83
N TYR A 128 -6.28 4.02 16.13
CA TYR A 128 -7.34 3.25 15.48
C TYR A 128 -8.70 3.89 15.67
N SER A 129 -9.03 4.31 16.90
CA SER A 129 -10.30 5.00 17.20
C SER A 129 -10.47 6.29 16.40
N LYS A 130 -9.37 7.05 16.20
CA LYS A 130 -9.37 8.25 15.35
C LYS A 130 -9.51 7.91 13.87
N LEU A 131 -8.85 6.84 13.39
CA LEU A 131 -8.93 6.39 12.01
C LEU A 131 -10.36 5.94 11.64
N VAL A 132 -11.02 5.17 12.51
CA VAL A 132 -12.39 4.70 12.28
C VAL A 132 -13.39 5.87 12.22
N ARG A 133 -13.15 6.93 13.02
CA ARG A 133 -13.96 8.16 12.99
C ARG A 133 -13.64 9.06 11.79
N SER A 134 -12.46 8.90 11.19
CA SER A 134 -12.00 9.69 10.05
C SER A 134 -12.68 9.23 8.77
N LYS A 135 -13.34 10.17 8.06
CA LYS A 135 -13.91 9.91 6.73
C LYS A 135 -12.85 9.57 5.67
N CYS A 136 -11.61 10.00 5.87
CA CYS A 136 -10.51 9.83 4.91
C CYS A 136 -9.70 8.54 5.13
N GLY A 137 -9.84 7.87 6.28
CA GLY A 137 -9.15 6.62 6.57
C GLY A 137 -7.62 6.72 6.61
N GLN A 138 -7.07 7.91 6.84
CA GLN A 138 -5.64 8.14 6.95
C GLN A 138 -5.33 9.21 8.00
N LEU A 139 -4.26 9.00 8.76
CA LEU A 139 -3.68 9.95 9.69
C LEU A 139 -2.18 10.03 9.46
N TYR A 140 -1.67 11.25 9.27
CA TYR A 140 -0.25 11.52 9.24
C TYR A 140 0.29 11.56 10.67
N LYS A 141 1.48 11.01 10.88
CA LYS A 141 2.19 11.15 12.15
C LYS A 141 2.93 12.47 12.21
#